data_AF-A0A843DNY7-F1
#
_entry.id   AF-A0A843DNY7-F1
#
_cell.length_a   1.000
_cell.length_b   1.000
_cell.length_c   1.000
_cell.angle_alpha   90.00
_cell.angle_beta   90.00
_cell.angle_gamma   90.00
#
_symmetry.space_group_name_H-M   'P 1'
#
loop_
_entity.id
_entity.type
_entity.pdbx_description
1 polymer ?
#
loop_
_entity_poly.entity_id
_entity_poly.type
_entity_poly.pdbx_seq_one_letter_code
_entity_poly.pdbx_strand_id
1 'polypeptide(L)'
;MKIMDIPAFGPMFRFSDANVYYALYLLADGKRLGRKRLAELVGVGEGSMRRILEKFRDWNFITIKQTGISITKAGLVFLDQIPVRLIDIKLSEGSTVGEFSQGVIVYGVGNKIVNGMEQRDAGIKAGAFGCTTVVLREGKL
;
A
#
# COMPACT_ATOMS: atom_id res chain seq x y z
N MET A 1 10.33 5.18 -1.96
CA MET A 1 10.97 3.85 -1.77
C MET A 1 10.49 2.97 -2.90
N LYS A 2 11.42 2.26 -3.56
CA LYS A 2 11.08 1.26 -4.56
C LYS A 2 11.07 -0.10 -3.88
N ILE A 3 10.00 -0.88 -4.01
CA ILE A 3 9.88 -2.21 -3.38
C ILE A 3 10.24 -3.29 -4.40
N MET A 4 9.76 -3.15 -5.63
CA MET A 4 9.97 -4.13 -6.67
C MET A 4 10.56 -3.50 -7.92
N ASP A 5 11.62 -4.09 -8.44
CA ASP A 5 12.11 -3.77 -9.77
C ASP A 5 11.16 -4.34 -10.82
N ILE A 6 10.42 -3.44 -11.46
CA ILE A 6 9.57 -3.72 -12.59
C ILE A 6 10.47 -3.79 -13.84
N PRO A 7 10.60 -4.96 -14.50
CA PRO A 7 11.40 -5.10 -15.72
C PRO A 7 11.00 -4.08 -16.79
N ALA A 8 12.00 -3.49 -17.45
CA ALA A 8 11.80 -2.53 -18.53
C ALA A 8 11.23 -3.16 -19.82
N PHE A 9 11.35 -4.49 -19.96
CA PHE A 9 10.91 -5.25 -21.13
C PHE A 9 9.95 -6.38 -20.71
N GLY A 10 8.98 -6.68 -21.59
CA GLY A 10 7.93 -7.68 -21.36
C GLY A 10 6.53 -7.04 -21.23
N PRO A 11 5.49 -7.84 -20.93
CA PRO A 11 4.14 -7.33 -20.79
C PRO A 11 4.07 -6.25 -19.70
N MET A 12 3.34 -5.17 -20.00
CA MET A 12 3.22 -4.00 -19.13
C MET A 12 2.73 -4.41 -17.74
N PHE A 13 3.52 -4.08 -16.71
CA PHE A 13 3.14 -4.29 -15.32
C PHE A 13 2.10 -3.25 -14.92
N ARG A 14 0.87 -3.69 -14.70
CA ARG A 14 -0.25 -2.84 -14.28
C ARG A 14 -0.40 -2.83 -12.75
N PHE A 15 0.69 -2.56 -12.05
CA PHE A 15 0.69 -2.34 -10.60
C PHE A 15 1.88 -1.47 -10.18
N SER A 16 1.79 -0.85 -9.01
CA SER A 16 2.80 0.03 -8.42
C SER A 16 3.38 -0.57 -7.13
N ASP A 17 4.44 0.05 -6.59
CA ASP A 17 4.96 -0.30 -5.26
C ASP A 17 3.89 -0.17 -4.15
N ALA A 18 2.91 0.73 -4.31
CA ALA A 18 1.79 0.85 -3.37
C ALA A 18 0.92 -0.41 -3.38
N ASN A 19 0.67 -1.01 -4.55
CA ASN A 19 -0.06 -2.28 -4.63
C ASN A 19 0.75 -3.44 -4.03
N VAL A 20 2.07 -3.45 -4.21
CA VAL A 20 2.96 -4.44 -3.59
C VAL A 20 2.89 -4.31 -2.07
N TYR A 21 3.14 -3.12 -1.53
CA TYR A 21 3.02 -2.85 -0.09
C TYR A 21 1.65 -3.28 0.44
N TYR A 22 0.57 -2.83 -0.22
CA TYR A 22 -0.79 -3.07 0.27
C TYR A 22 -1.19 -4.55 0.21
N ALA A 23 -0.71 -5.31 -0.78
CA ALA A 23 -0.91 -6.75 -0.84
C ALA A 23 -0.30 -7.48 0.36
N LEU A 24 0.90 -7.10 0.78
CA LEU A 24 1.54 -7.69 1.96
C LEU A 24 0.87 -7.21 3.26
N TYR A 25 0.51 -5.93 3.33
CA TYR A 25 -0.23 -5.34 4.45
C TYR A 25 -1.55 -6.06 4.73
N LEU A 26 -2.34 -6.38 3.70
CA LEU A 26 -3.61 -7.09 3.85
C LEU A 26 -3.46 -8.52 4.40
N LEU A 27 -2.26 -9.10 4.36
CA LEU A 27 -1.95 -10.40 4.94
C LEU A 27 -1.39 -10.29 6.36
N ALA A 28 -1.10 -9.08 6.85
CA ALA A 28 -0.41 -8.85 8.12
C ALA A 28 -1.24 -9.21 9.34
N ASP A 29 -2.58 -9.26 9.24
CA ASP A 29 -3.46 -9.71 10.32
C ASP A 29 -3.41 -11.23 10.56
N GLY A 30 -2.59 -11.95 9.79
CA GLY A 30 -2.37 -13.39 9.90
C GLY A 30 -3.49 -14.24 9.27
N LYS A 31 -4.58 -13.63 8.79
CA LYS A 31 -5.63 -14.37 8.10
C LYS A 31 -5.18 -14.79 6.72
N ARG A 32 -5.73 -15.93 6.28
CA ARG A 32 -5.49 -16.44 4.94
C ARG A 32 -6.43 -15.78 3.95
N LEU A 33 -5.89 -15.33 2.83
CA LEU A 33 -6.68 -14.80 1.72
C LEU A 33 -6.49 -15.66 0.47
N GLY A 34 -7.58 -15.86 -0.27
CA GLY A 34 -7.51 -16.42 -1.62
C GLY A 34 -6.91 -15.41 -2.60
N ARG A 35 -6.19 -15.90 -3.62
CA ARG A 35 -5.54 -15.04 -4.63
C ARG A 35 -6.51 -14.06 -5.29
N LYS A 36 -7.70 -14.53 -5.69
CA LYS A 36 -8.72 -13.69 -6.34
C LYS A 36 -9.19 -12.57 -5.41
N ARG A 37 -9.51 -12.91 -4.16
CA ARG A 37 -9.93 -11.92 -3.16
C ARG A 37 -8.83 -10.90 -2.86
N LEU A 38 -7.57 -11.35 -2.77
CA LEU A 38 -6.44 -10.44 -2.59
C LEU A 38 -6.26 -9.51 -3.79
N ALA A 39 -6.41 -10.01 -5.02
CA ALA A 39 -6.35 -9.19 -6.25
C ALA A 39 -7.43 -8.10 -6.25
N GLU A 40 -8.67 -8.46 -5.90
CA GLU A 40 -9.79 -7.53 -5.79
C GLU A 40 -9.52 -6.44 -4.74
N LEU A 41 -9.10 -6.82 -3.53
CA LEU A 41 -8.82 -5.87 -2.44
C LEU A 41 -7.67 -4.92 -2.78
N VAL A 42 -6.63 -5.41 -3.47
CA VAL A 42 -5.47 -4.62 -3.87
C VAL A 42 -5.77 -3.73 -5.11
N GLY A 43 -6.85 -4.01 -5.83
CA GLY A 43 -7.23 -3.27 -7.04
C GLY A 43 -6.37 -3.58 -8.25
N VAL A 44 -5.92 -4.84 -8.42
CA VAL A 44 -5.08 -5.25 -9.56
C VAL A 44 -5.64 -6.47 -10.27
N GLY A 45 -5.29 -6.63 -11.55
CA GLY A 45 -5.69 -7.82 -12.32
C GLY A 45 -5.02 -9.11 -11.83
N GLU A 46 -5.60 -10.27 -12.15
CA GLU A 46 -5.11 -11.57 -11.68
C GLU A 46 -3.67 -11.88 -12.11
N GLY A 47 -3.27 -11.45 -13.31
CA GLY A 47 -1.90 -11.58 -13.81
C GLY A 47 -0.89 -10.79 -12.97
N SER A 48 -1.23 -9.54 -12.63
CA SER A 48 -0.44 -8.71 -11.73
C SER A 48 -0.32 -9.34 -10.34
N MET A 49 -1.44 -9.84 -9.78
CA MET A 49 -1.42 -10.49 -8.47
C MET A 49 -0.57 -11.77 -8.48
N ARG A 50 -0.65 -12.60 -9.53
CA ARG A 50 0.22 -13.77 -9.68
C ARG A 50 1.69 -13.37 -9.59
N ARG A 51 2.08 -12.30 -10.28
CA ARG A 51 3.46 -11.82 -10.29
C ARG A 51 3.93 -11.27 -8.95
N ILE A 52 3.07 -10.51 -8.25
CA ILE A 52 3.36 -10.02 -6.89
C ILE A 52 3.61 -11.21 -5.96
N LEU A 53 2.75 -12.23 -6.02
CA LEU A 53 2.86 -13.43 -5.18
C LEU A 53 4.09 -14.28 -5.51
N GLU A 54 4.48 -14.40 -6.78
CA GLU A 54 5.74 -15.04 -7.16
C GLU A 54 6.92 -14.35 -6.47
N LYS A 55 6.99 -13.03 -6.51
CA LYS A 55 8.07 -12.28 -5.88
C LYS A 55 8.06 -12.38 -4.36
N PHE A 56 6.89 -12.32 -3.73
CA PHE A 56 6.80 -12.56 -2.29
C PHE A 56 7.22 -13.98 -1.90
N ARG A 57 6.96 -14.96 -2.75
CA ARG A 57 7.42 -16.33 -2.53
C ARG A 57 8.94 -16.42 -2.68
N ASP A 58 9.51 -15.81 -3.71
CA ASP A 58 10.96 -15.75 -3.92
C ASP A 58 11.69 -15.11 -2.73
N TRP A 59 11.10 -14.09 -2.11
CA TRP A 59 11.62 -13.42 -0.92
C TRP A 59 11.24 -14.08 0.41
N ASN A 60 10.53 -15.21 0.36
CA ASN A 60 10.01 -15.90 1.55
C ASN A 60 9.12 -15.03 2.45
N PHE A 61 8.41 -14.04 1.89
CA PHE A 61 7.49 -13.16 2.61
C PHE A 61 6.11 -13.77 2.83
N ILE A 62 5.74 -14.77 2.01
CA ILE A 62 4.45 -15.45 2.11
C ILE A 62 4.60 -16.98 1.99
N THR A 63 3.58 -17.68 2.43
CA THR A 63 3.33 -19.09 2.17
C THR A 63 2.03 -19.24 1.39
N ILE A 64 2.00 -20.15 0.41
CA ILE A 64 0.82 -20.44 -0.39
C ILE A 64 0.42 -21.89 -0.14
N LYS A 65 -0.82 -22.10 0.31
CA LYS A 65 -1.45 -23.41 0.49
C LYS A 65 -2.79 -23.46 -0.24
N GLN A 66 -3.40 -24.65 -0.35
CA GLN A 66 -4.76 -24.78 -0.87
C GLN A 66 -5.78 -23.91 -0.11
N THR A 67 -5.55 -23.71 1.20
CA THR A 67 -6.37 -22.87 2.08
C THR A 67 -6.13 -21.35 1.91
N GLY A 68 -5.26 -20.94 0.98
CA GLY A 68 -4.95 -19.54 0.72
C GLY A 68 -3.52 -19.12 1.03
N ILE A 69 -3.30 -17.82 1.01
CA ILE A 69 -2.00 -17.15 1.15
C ILE A 69 -1.90 -16.60 2.58
N SER A 70 -0.78 -16.82 3.25
CA SER A 70 -0.47 -16.25 4.57
C SER A 70 0.91 -15.60 4.59
N ILE A 71 1.07 -14.51 5.33
CA ILE A 71 2.37 -13.86 5.55
C ILE A 71 3.30 -14.74 6.40
N THR A 72 4.61 -14.64 6.19
CA THR A 72 5.64 -15.26 7.04
C THR A 72 6.17 -14.26 8.07
N LYS A 73 6.99 -14.75 9.02
CA LYS A 73 7.75 -13.87 9.91
C LYS A 73 8.69 -12.92 9.15
N ALA A 74 9.31 -13.38 8.07
CA ALA A 74 10.18 -12.53 7.24
C ALA A 74 9.38 -11.43 6.54
N GLY A 75 8.17 -11.75 6.03
CA GLY A 75 7.27 -10.76 5.43
C GLY A 75 6.80 -9.70 6.44
N LEU A 76 6.49 -10.11 7.68
CA LEU A 76 6.13 -9.19 8.75
C LEU A 76 7.30 -8.27 9.11
N VAL A 77 8.51 -8.80 9.28
CA VAL A 77 9.71 -8.00 9.57
C VAL A 77 9.99 -7.00 8.46
N PHE A 78 9.84 -7.38 7.19
CA PHE A 78 9.97 -6.45 6.07
C PHE A 78 8.91 -5.34 6.12
N LEU A 79 7.66 -5.69 6.41
CA LEU A 79 6.56 -4.72 6.50
C LEU A 79 6.82 -3.70 7.64
N ASP A 80 7.29 -4.17 8.80
CA ASP A 80 7.60 -3.32 9.97
C ASP A 80 8.75 -2.33 9.70
N GLN A 81 9.61 -2.60 8.74
CA GLN A 81 10.68 -1.67 8.32
C GLN A 81 10.17 -0.51 7.48
N ILE A 82 8.98 -0.62 6.90
CA ILE A 82 8.38 0.43 6.10
C ILE A 82 7.69 1.40 7.06
N PRO A 83 8.11 2.67 7.17
CA PRO A 83 7.59 3.63 8.14
C PRO A 83 6.24 4.21 7.70
N VAL A 84 5.33 3.35 7.26
CA VAL A 84 3.98 3.70 6.79
C VAL A 84 2.96 2.96 7.65
N ARG A 85 1.93 3.66 8.11
CA ARG A 85 0.76 3.04 8.74
C ARG A 85 -0.51 3.53 8.09
N LEU A 86 -1.39 2.58 7.76
CA LEU A 86 -2.75 2.89 7.33
C LEU A 86 -3.62 3.04 8.58
N ILE A 87 -4.44 4.09 8.63
CA ILE A 87 -5.38 4.35 9.71
C ILE A 87 -6.76 4.64 9.14
N ASP A 88 -7.77 4.01 9.69
CA ASP A 88 -9.15 4.34 9.37
C ASP A 88 -9.48 5.70 9.98
N ILE A 89 -9.91 6.64 9.14
CA ILE A 89 -10.32 7.97 9.56
C ILE A 89 -11.82 8.11 9.30
N LYS A 90 -12.55 8.50 10.33
CA LYS A 90 -13.95 8.91 10.22
C LYS A 90 -13.98 10.42 10.30
N LEU A 91 -14.17 11.05 9.15
CA LEU A 91 -14.32 12.49 9.06
C LEU A 91 -15.81 12.82 9.04
N SER A 92 -16.17 13.95 9.65
CA SER A 92 -17.55 14.45 9.60
C SER A 92 -17.96 14.76 8.17
N GLU A 93 -19.23 14.58 7.86
CA GLU A 93 -19.79 14.90 6.55
C GLU A 93 -19.44 16.34 6.14
N GLY A 94 -19.02 16.52 4.88
CA GLY A 94 -18.54 17.81 4.36
C GLY A 94 -17.07 18.16 4.67
N SER A 95 -16.35 17.35 5.45
CA SER A 95 -14.92 17.58 5.74
C SER A 95 -14.00 17.20 4.57
N THR A 96 -14.47 16.39 3.64
CA THR A 96 -13.75 15.94 2.44
C THR A 96 -14.64 16.00 1.21
N VAL A 97 -14.00 16.15 0.05
CA VAL A 97 -14.71 16.16 -1.25
C VAL A 97 -15.19 14.76 -1.65
N GLY A 98 -14.45 13.71 -1.26
CA GLY A 98 -14.77 12.32 -1.60
C GLY A 98 -15.71 11.65 -0.59
N GLU A 99 -16.43 10.64 -1.07
CA GLU A 99 -17.32 9.77 -0.27
C GLU A 99 -16.55 8.90 0.73
N PHE A 100 -15.34 8.48 0.37
CA PHE A 100 -14.47 7.65 1.20
C PHE A 100 -13.19 8.40 1.56
N SER A 101 -12.71 8.17 2.78
CA SER A 101 -11.48 8.76 3.32
C SER A 101 -10.59 7.68 3.93
N GLN A 102 -9.29 7.77 3.70
CA GLN A 102 -8.27 6.89 4.28
C GLN A 102 -7.12 7.73 4.80
N GLY A 103 -6.67 7.47 6.02
CA GLY A 103 -5.48 8.10 6.58
C GLY A 103 -4.24 7.25 6.36
N VAL A 104 -3.12 7.92 6.07
CA VAL A 104 -1.80 7.30 5.95
C VAL A 104 -0.82 8.13 6.77
N ILE A 105 -0.19 7.52 7.77
CA ILE A 105 0.90 8.12 8.52
C ILE A 105 2.21 7.67 7.90
N VAL A 106 3.10 8.60 7.58
CA VAL A 106 4.46 8.32 7.10
C VAL A 106 5.47 8.94 8.06
N TYR A 107 6.26 8.09 8.72
CA TYR A 107 7.21 8.53 9.74
C TYR A 107 8.56 8.93 9.12
N GLY A 108 9.23 9.90 9.76
CA GLY A 108 10.63 10.25 9.45
C GLY A 108 10.87 11.05 8.18
N VAL A 109 9.82 11.51 7.49
CA VAL A 109 9.94 12.23 6.20
C VAL A 109 9.21 13.57 6.15
N GLY A 110 8.70 14.07 7.28
CA GLY A 110 7.95 15.34 7.34
C GLY A 110 8.77 16.56 6.89
N ASN A 111 10.09 16.52 7.05
CA ASN A 111 11.02 17.55 6.56
C ASN A 111 11.11 17.62 5.04
N LYS A 112 10.65 16.59 4.31
CA LYS A 112 10.59 16.58 2.84
C LYS A 112 9.34 17.25 2.30
N ILE A 113 8.37 17.56 3.16
CA ILE A 113 7.11 18.19 2.76
C ILE A 113 7.27 19.71 2.82
N VAL A 114 7.09 20.36 1.67
CA VAL A 114 7.14 21.82 1.53
C VAL A 114 5.75 22.42 1.74
N ASN A 115 4.81 22.11 0.84
CA ASN A 115 3.47 22.71 0.83
C ASN A 115 2.33 21.69 0.57
N GLY A 116 2.64 20.40 0.47
CA GLY A 116 1.65 19.34 0.28
C GLY A 116 1.05 19.23 -1.13
N MET A 117 1.36 20.14 -2.06
CA MET A 117 0.77 20.13 -3.41
C MET A 117 1.21 18.90 -4.21
N GLU A 118 2.46 18.47 -4.08
CA GLU A 118 2.96 17.25 -4.73
C GLU A 118 2.19 16.01 -4.30
N GLN A 119 1.89 15.90 -3.00
CA GLN A 119 1.13 14.78 -2.44
C GLN A 119 -0.32 14.82 -2.93
N ARG A 120 -0.93 16.01 -2.98
CA ARG A 120 -2.27 16.20 -3.54
C ARG A 120 -2.33 15.76 -5.00
N ASP A 121 -1.43 16.27 -5.82
CA ASP A 121 -1.42 16.01 -7.26
C ASP A 121 -1.08 14.54 -7.55
N ALA A 122 -0.19 13.92 -6.78
CA ALA A 122 0.08 12.49 -6.85
C ALA A 122 -1.15 11.65 -6.47
N GLY A 123 -1.87 12.04 -5.41
CA GLY A 123 -3.11 11.39 -4.99
C GLY A 123 -4.20 11.47 -6.05
N ILE A 124 -4.40 12.66 -6.64
CA ILE A 124 -5.38 12.86 -7.73
C ILE A 124 -5.01 12.01 -8.95
N LYS A 125 -3.73 11.99 -9.35
CA LYS A 125 -3.25 11.13 -10.44
C LYS A 125 -3.47 9.63 -10.16
N ALA A 126 -3.47 9.23 -8.89
CA ALA A 126 -3.75 7.86 -8.46
C ALA A 126 -5.26 7.56 -8.31
N GLY A 127 -6.15 8.54 -8.56
CA GLY A 127 -7.61 8.35 -8.56
C GLY A 127 -8.33 8.91 -7.34
N ALA A 128 -7.67 9.65 -6.45
CA ALA A 128 -8.34 10.32 -5.33
C ALA A 128 -9.04 11.62 -5.78
N PHE A 129 -10.11 12.02 -5.08
CA PHE A 129 -10.76 13.33 -5.28
C PHE A 129 -9.93 14.50 -4.71
N GLY A 130 -9.06 14.21 -3.75
CA GLY A 130 -8.18 15.18 -3.11
C GLY A 130 -7.26 14.50 -2.11
N CYS A 131 -6.30 15.24 -1.58
CA CYS A 131 -5.44 14.77 -0.49
C CYS A 131 -4.98 15.97 0.34
N THR A 132 -5.13 15.84 1.65
CA THR A 132 -4.66 16.80 2.64
C THR A 132 -3.43 16.22 3.32
N THR A 133 -2.34 16.97 3.33
CA THR A 133 -1.10 16.57 4.00
C THR A 133 -0.91 17.44 5.25
N VAL A 134 -0.76 16.79 6.40
CA VAL A 134 -0.45 17.45 7.68
C VAL A 134 0.91 16.96 8.16
N VAL A 135 1.74 17.87 8.68
CA VAL A 135 3.12 17.56 9.08
C VAL A 135 3.28 17.88 10.56
N LEU A 136 3.49 16.85 11.37
CA LEU A 136 3.83 17.04 12.78
C LEU A 136 5.29 17.53 12.90
N ARG A 137 5.49 18.73 13.44
CA ARG A 137 6.80 19.33 13.76
C ARG A 137 6.85 19.66 15.25
N GLU A 138 7.86 19.16 15.96
CA GLU A 138 8.04 19.43 17.39
C GLU A 138 6.79 19.16 18.25
N GLY A 139 6.05 18.10 17.91
CA GLY A 139 4.81 17.72 18.60
C GLY A 139 3.59 18.59 18.25
N LYS A 140 3.67 19.46 17.25
CA LYS A 140 2.58 20.32 16.78
C LYS A 140 2.25 20.00 15.32
N LEU A 141 0.95 19.98 15.00
CA LEU A 141 0.45 19.79 13.63
C LEU A 141 0.53 21.07 12.81
#